data_AF-A0A5N8W0E9-F1
#
_entry.id   AF-A0A5N8W0E9-F1
#
_cell.length_a   1.000
_cell.length_b   1.000
_cell.length_c   1.000
_cell.angle_alpha   90.00
_cell.angle_beta   90.00
_cell.angle_gamma   90.00
#
_symmetry.space_group_name_H-M   'P 1'
#
loop_
_entity.id
_entity.type
_entity.pdbx_description
1 polymer ?
#
loop_
_entity_poly.entity_id
_entity_poly.type
_entity_poly.pdbx_seq_one_letter_code
_entity_poly.pdbx_strand_id
1 'polypeptide(L)'
;MPIEDAPPPPDDPNPAGILDAARAIRPYLPNLLAFSPGSAARLDDELAQLLEKSAEPDTADRLRRVLESNPVTEVWVSQFLEFDVPPDFIAPGTRGSATSGPAGDGEIVRPGPKFVCPVGGDVVWWRRHVGQDIPRCTTHGVTLVKV
;
A
#
# COMPACT_ATOMS: atom_id res chain seq x y z
N MET A 1 28.83 30.83 10.47
CA MET A 1 28.04 29.72 11.01
C MET A 1 27.29 29.11 9.84
N PRO A 2 27.73 28.00 9.26
CA PRO A 2 26.89 27.23 8.36
C PRO A 2 25.92 26.41 9.23
N ILE A 3 24.63 26.60 9.01
CA ILE A 3 23.58 25.72 9.48
C ILE A 3 23.83 24.37 8.79
N GLU A 4 24.33 23.42 9.56
CA GLU A 4 24.53 22.04 9.15
C GLU A 4 23.20 21.49 8.65
N ASP A 5 23.25 20.99 7.42
CA ASP A 5 22.26 20.11 6.80
C ASP A 5 22.07 18.91 7.72
N ALA A 6 21.07 18.99 8.60
CA ALA A 6 20.70 17.88 9.44
C ALA A 6 20.23 16.75 8.51
N PRO A 7 20.85 15.56 8.55
CA PRO A 7 20.34 14.44 7.79
C PRO A 7 18.86 14.24 8.16
N PRO A 8 17.97 14.00 7.18
CA PRO A 8 16.57 13.75 7.47
C PRO A 8 16.46 12.62 8.49
N PRO A 9 15.53 12.72 9.46
CA PRO A 9 15.41 11.73 10.52
C PRO A 9 15.28 10.32 9.90
N PRO A 10 15.94 9.30 10.46
CA PRO A 10 16.10 7.98 9.86
C PRO A 10 14.80 7.16 9.71
N ASP A 11 13.62 7.74 9.96
CA ASP A 11 12.33 7.05 9.99
C ASP A 11 11.22 7.77 9.20
N ASP A 12 11.50 8.86 8.47
CA ASP A 12 10.49 9.43 7.58
C ASP A 12 10.37 8.54 6.32
N PRO A 13 9.18 7.97 6.04
CA PRO A 13 9.01 7.10 4.89
C PRO A 13 9.25 7.88 3.60
N ASN A 14 10.10 7.32 2.73
CA ASN A 14 10.43 7.89 1.42
C ASN A 14 9.13 8.27 0.68
N PRO A 15 9.01 9.50 0.13
CA PRO A 15 7.81 9.96 -0.58
C PRO A 15 7.36 9.01 -1.70
N ALA A 16 8.29 8.32 -2.36
CA ALA A 16 7.96 7.30 -3.35
C ALA A 16 7.20 6.10 -2.74
N GLY A 17 7.60 5.66 -1.55
CA GLY A 17 6.95 4.57 -0.83
C GLY A 17 5.52 4.93 -0.41
N ILE A 18 5.27 6.19 -0.04
CA ILE A 18 3.91 6.68 0.26
C ILE A 18 3.03 6.67 -0.97
N LEU A 19 3.53 7.10 -2.14
CA LEU A 19 2.79 7.03 -3.39
C LEU A 19 2.44 5.59 -3.77
N ASP A 20 3.37 4.66 -3.58
CA ASP A 20 3.16 3.25 -3.88
C ASP A 20 2.19 2.60 -2.90
N ALA A 21 2.29 2.90 -1.60
CA ALA A 21 1.32 2.47 -0.60
C ALA A 21 -0.09 3.00 -0.92
N ALA A 22 -0.20 4.28 -1.29
CA ALA A 22 -1.46 4.90 -1.69
C ALA A 22 -2.09 4.22 -2.91
N ARG A 23 -1.30 3.84 -3.93
CA ARG A 23 -1.80 3.06 -5.08
C ARG A 23 -2.18 1.63 -4.70
N ALA A 24 -1.42 1.04 -3.79
CA ALA A 24 -1.56 -0.36 -3.39
C ALA A 24 -2.76 -0.62 -2.49
N ILE A 25 -3.10 0.31 -1.59
CA ILE A 25 -4.17 0.14 -0.61
C ILE A 25 -5.57 0.26 -1.21
N ARG A 26 -5.74 1.03 -2.30
CA ARG A 26 -7.03 1.29 -2.97
C ARG A 26 -7.93 0.06 -3.17
N PRO A 27 -7.45 -1.04 -3.79
CA PRO A 27 -8.27 -2.25 -3.95
C PRO A 27 -8.61 -2.96 -2.62
N TYR A 28 -7.90 -2.66 -1.53
CA TYR A 28 -8.14 -3.23 -0.20
C TYR A 28 -9.15 -2.40 0.61
N LEU A 29 -9.38 -1.13 0.28
CA LEU A 29 -10.27 -0.24 1.05
C LEU A 29 -11.68 -0.81 1.28
N PRO A 30 -12.36 -1.43 0.29
CA PRO A 30 -13.69 -2.01 0.52
C PRO A 30 -13.68 -3.13 1.56
N ASN A 31 -12.56 -3.87 1.68
CA ASN A 31 -12.40 -4.94 2.65
C ASN A 31 -11.93 -4.42 4.02
N LEU A 32 -10.96 -3.50 4.05
CA LEU A 32 -10.45 -2.88 5.27
C LEU A 32 -11.53 -2.11 6.02
N LEU A 33 -12.43 -1.47 5.29
CA LEU A 33 -13.52 -0.65 5.82
C LEU A 33 -14.89 -1.29 5.51
N ALA A 34 -14.99 -2.62 5.58
CA ALA A 34 -16.20 -3.37 5.24
C ALA A 34 -17.46 -2.93 6.01
N PHE A 35 -17.30 -2.45 7.24
CA PHE A 35 -18.40 -1.94 8.07
C PHE A 35 -18.77 -0.49 7.77
N SER A 36 -18.12 0.17 6.81
CA SER A 36 -18.34 1.57 6.43
C SER A 36 -18.05 1.79 4.94
N PRO A 37 -18.85 1.19 4.03
CA PRO A 37 -18.59 1.23 2.59
C PRO A 37 -18.58 2.66 2.02
N GLY A 38 -19.39 3.57 2.58
CA GLY A 38 -19.38 4.97 2.19
C GLY A 38 -18.06 5.68 2.54
N SER A 39 -17.41 5.31 3.64
CA SER A 39 -16.10 5.83 4.01
C SER A 39 -15.00 5.24 3.13
N ALA A 40 -15.10 3.95 2.77
CA ALA A 40 -14.18 3.30 1.84
C ALA A 40 -14.16 3.98 0.46
N ALA A 41 -15.35 4.26 -0.10
CA ALA A 41 -15.48 4.94 -1.39
C ALA A 41 -14.93 6.37 -1.36
N ARG A 42 -15.27 7.16 -0.33
CA ARG A 42 -14.74 8.53 -0.17
C ARG A 42 -13.23 8.56 -0.06
N LEU A 43 -12.66 7.61 0.69
CA LEU A 43 -11.22 7.50 0.83
C LEU A 43 -10.55 7.10 -0.50
N ASP A 44 -11.13 6.17 -1.26
CA ASP A 44 -10.61 5.82 -2.60
C ASP A 44 -10.63 7.04 -3.55
N ASP A 45 -11.73 7.80 -3.55
CA ASP A 45 -11.88 9.01 -4.37
C ASP A 45 -10.86 10.09 -3.98
N GLU A 46 -10.61 10.28 -2.68
CA GLU A 46 -9.62 11.24 -2.18
C GLU A 46 -8.20 10.82 -2.56
N LEU A 47 -7.86 9.52 -2.42
CA LEU A 47 -6.57 8.99 -2.88
C LEU A 47 -6.40 9.14 -4.39
N ALA A 48 -7.44 8.89 -5.18
CA ALA A 48 -7.41 9.07 -6.63
C ALA A 48 -7.05 10.51 -7.01
N GLN A 49 -7.75 11.49 -6.44
CA GLN A 49 -7.53 12.91 -6.71
C GLN A 49 -6.13 13.39 -6.30
N LEU A 50 -5.59 12.86 -5.19
CA LEU A 50 -4.22 13.18 -4.77
C LEU A 50 -3.18 12.52 -5.68
N LEU A 51 -3.40 11.29 -6.12
CA LEU A 51 -2.48 10.57 -7.01
C LEU A 51 -2.34 11.21 -8.40
N GLU A 52 -3.39 11.87 -8.91
CA GLU A 52 -3.31 12.70 -10.12
C GLU A 52 -2.26 13.82 -10.00
N LYS A 53 -2.01 14.29 -8.78
CA LYS A 53 -1.04 15.35 -8.46
C LYS A 53 0.28 14.80 -7.94
N SER A 54 0.60 13.54 -8.24
CA SER A 54 1.81 12.85 -7.74
C SER A 54 3.14 13.53 -8.10
N ALA A 55 3.16 14.42 -9.09
CA ALA A 55 4.33 15.23 -9.44
C ALA A 55 4.53 16.47 -8.53
N GLU A 56 3.52 16.87 -7.75
CA GLU A 56 3.63 17.98 -6.80
C GLU A 56 4.41 17.54 -5.54
N PRO A 57 5.34 18.36 -5.01
CA PRO A 57 6.23 17.98 -3.92
C PRO A 57 5.50 17.64 -2.61
N ASP A 58 4.35 18.27 -2.35
CA ASP A 58 3.59 18.07 -1.11
C ASP A 58 2.61 16.88 -1.16
N THR A 59 2.47 16.22 -2.31
CA THR A 59 1.42 15.20 -2.51
C THR A 59 1.64 13.98 -1.62
N ALA A 60 2.90 13.54 -1.45
CA ALA A 60 3.22 12.44 -0.56
C ALA A 60 2.81 12.73 0.89
N ASP A 61 3.10 13.94 1.40
CA ASP A 61 2.70 14.34 2.75
C ASP A 61 1.18 14.44 2.93
N ARG A 62 0.46 14.88 1.90
CA ARG A 62 -1.02 14.89 1.91
C ARG A 62 -1.58 13.47 1.94
N LEU A 63 -1.07 12.58 1.10
CA LEU A 63 -1.46 11.17 1.08
C LEU A 63 -1.18 10.50 2.42
N ARG A 64 0.00 10.74 3.01
CA ARG A 64 0.35 10.24 4.35
C ARG A 64 -0.69 10.64 5.38
N ARG A 65 -1.01 11.94 5.49
CA ARG A 65 -2.02 12.44 6.43
C ARG A 65 -3.41 11.83 6.23
N VAL A 66 -3.83 11.64 4.99
CA VAL A 66 -5.12 11.01 4.67
C VAL A 66 -5.13 9.55 5.10
N LEU A 67 -4.06 8.81 4.82
CA LEU A 67 -3.93 7.40 5.20
C LEU A 67 -3.78 7.20 6.71
N GLU A 68 -3.10 8.11 7.41
CA GLU A 68 -2.94 8.09 8.87
C GLU A 68 -4.18 8.60 9.62
N SER A 69 -5.14 9.21 8.92
CA SER A 69 -6.39 9.68 9.54
C SER A 69 -7.31 8.54 10.01
N ASN A 70 -7.06 7.31 9.55
CA ASN A 70 -7.79 6.12 9.95
C ASN A 70 -6.80 5.05 10.47
N PRO A 71 -6.98 4.55 11.71
CA PRO A 71 -6.05 3.58 12.30
C PRO A 71 -5.87 2.29 11.50
N VAL A 72 -6.90 1.85 10.76
CA VAL A 72 -6.82 0.63 9.95
C VAL A 72 -5.88 0.84 8.75
N THR A 73 -5.98 1.99 8.09
CA THR A 73 -5.12 2.30 6.95
C THR A 73 -3.72 2.70 7.38
N GLU A 74 -3.55 3.36 8.52
CA GLU A 74 -2.26 3.66 9.15
C GLU A 74 -1.44 2.37 9.35
N VAL A 75 -2.03 1.38 10.05
CA VAL A 75 -1.36 0.09 10.30
C VAL A 75 -1.02 -0.61 8.99
N TRP A 76 -1.95 -0.61 8.04
CA TRP A 76 -1.73 -1.24 6.73
C TRP A 76 -0.56 -0.60 5.98
N VAL A 77 -0.49 0.73 5.96
CA VAL A 77 0.57 1.49 5.28
C VAL A 77 1.91 1.30 5.98
N SER A 78 1.94 1.33 7.31
CA SER A 78 3.16 1.03 8.08
C SER A 78 3.75 -0.33 7.70
N GLN A 79 2.91 -1.36 7.63
CA GLN A 79 3.33 -2.69 7.20
C GLN A 79 3.76 -2.72 5.72
N PHE A 80 3.05 -2.02 4.84
CA PHE A 80 3.45 -1.94 3.44
C PHE A 80 4.83 -1.28 3.28
N LEU A 81 5.10 -0.20 4.01
CA LEU A 81 6.37 0.52 3.95
C LEU A 81 7.53 -0.30 4.53
N GLU A 82 7.26 -1.16 5.52
CA GLU A 82 8.26 -2.06 6.11
C GLU A 82 8.67 -3.18 5.13
N PHE A 83 7.71 -3.74 4.37
CA PHE A 83 7.93 -4.96 3.58
C PHE A 83 7.84 -4.77 2.05
N ASP A 84 7.50 -3.57 1.57
CA ASP A 84 7.26 -3.21 0.16
C ASP A 84 6.20 -4.10 -0.54
N VAL A 85 5.32 -4.72 0.24
CA VAL A 85 4.23 -5.59 -0.22
C VAL A 85 3.00 -5.45 0.66
N PRO A 86 1.78 -5.72 0.14
CA PRO A 86 0.58 -5.71 0.96
C PRO A 86 0.67 -6.69 2.15
N PRO A 87 0.09 -6.36 3.31
CA PRO A 87 0.19 -7.17 4.53
C PRO A 87 -0.23 -8.64 4.38
N ASP A 88 -1.13 -8.94 3.44
CA ASP A 88 -1.59 -10.30 3.14
C ASP A 88 -0.47 -11.24 2.62
N PHE A 89 0.65 -10.68 2.18
CA PHE A 89 1.85 -11.41 1.74
C PHE A 89 2.86 -11.64 2.86
N ILE A 90 2.67 -10.99 4.01
CA ILE A 90 3.51 -11.16 5.18
C ILE A 90 3.03 -12.43 5.89
N ALA A 91 3.84 -13.49 5.87
CA ALA A 91 3.49 -14.74 6.54
C ALA A 91 3.21 -14.51 8.03
N PRO A 92 2.20 -15.17 8.64
CA PRO A 92 2.00 -15.17 10.08
C PRO A 92 3.16 -15.93 10.75
N GLY A 93 4.28 -15.24 10.96
CA GLY A 93 5.53 -15.81 11.45
C GLY A 93 6.72 -14.85 11.40
N THR A 94 6.64 -13.76 10.61
CA THR A 94 7.63 -12.68 10.62
C THR A 94 7.44 -11.69 11.78
N ARG A 95 6.28 -11.70 12.44
CA ARG A 95 6.09 -11.06 13.75
C ARG A 95 6.67 -11.98 14.82
N GLY A 96 7.78 -11.55 15.41
CA GLY A 96 8.38 -12.20 16.58
C GLY A 96 7.34 -12.43 17.68
N SER A 97 6.81 -13.64 17.75
CA SER A 97 6.14 -14.19 18.90
C SER A 97 6.51 -15.66 18.95
N ALA A 98 7.11 -16.04 20.07
CA ALA A 98 7.68 -17.35 20.37
C ALA A 98 6.62 -18.47 20.42
N THR A 99 6.00 -18.78 19.29
CA THR A 99 5.26 -20.03 19.11
C THR A 99 6.10 -20.90 18.19
N SER A 100 6.65 -21.98 18.76
CA SER A 100 7.42 -22.99 18.05
C SER A 100 6.55 -23.61 16.95
N GLY A 101 6.58 -23.01 15.75
CA GLY A 101 6.15 -23.67 14.53
C GLY A 101 7.01 -24.91 14.29
N PRO A 102 6.54 -25.87 13.46
CA PRO A 102 7.36 -27.01 13.06
C PRO A 102 8.71 -26.51 12.53
N ALA A 103 9.79 -27.23 12.85
CA ALA A 103 11.13 -26.86 12.43
C ALA A 103 11.18 -26.71 10.89
N GLY A 104 11.39 -25.48 10.45
CA GLY A 104 11.50 -25.09 9.06
C GLY A 104 11.76 -23.60 9.00
N ASP A 105 12.71 -23.17 8.18
CA ASP A 105 12.88 -21.76 7.86
C ASP A 105 11.58 -21.31 7.18
N GLY A 106 10.79 -20.49 7.87
CA GLY A 106 9.59 -19.90 7.28
C GLY A 106 10.00 -18.98 6.14
N GLU A 107 10.21 -19.54 4.95
CA GLU A 107 10.57 -18.75 3.78
C GLU A 107 9.44 -17.76 3.48
N ILE A 108 9.81 -16.50 3.31
CA ILE A 108 8.87 -15.46 2.88
C ILE A 108 8.30 -15.92 1.53
N VAL A 109 7.01 -16.20 1.50
CA VAL A 109 6.32 -16.52 0.24
C VAL A 109 6.52 -15.33 -0.67
N ARG A 110 7.27 -15.53 -1.77
CA ARG A 110 7.51 -14.47 -2.74
C ARG A 110 6.16 -13.86 -3.15
N PRO A 111 6.04 -12.52 -3.19
CA PRO A 111 4.81 -11.90 -3.66
C PRO A 111 4.50 -12.45 -5.05
N GLY A 112 3.23 -12.82 -5.26
CA GLY A 112 2.79 -13.27 -6.58
C GLY A 112 2.90 -12.14 -7.61
N PRO A 113 2.58 -12.41 -8.89
CA PRO A 113 2.79 -11.44 -9.96
C PRO A 113 2.12 -10.10 -9.64
N LYS A 114 2.87 -9.00 -9.85
CA LYS A 114 2.43 -7.61 -9.70
C LYS A 114 1.65 -7.19 -10.94
N PHE A 115 0.59 -6.44 -10.74
CA PHE A 115 -0.30 -5.90 -11.75
C PHE A 115 -0.46 -4.40 -11.53
N VAL A 116 -0.51 -3.64 -12.62
CA VAL A 116 -0.62 -2.18 -12.58
C VAL A 116 -1.71 -1.70 -13.53
N CYS A 117 -2.30 -0.55 -13.22
CA CYS A 117 -3.17 0.13 -14.16
C CYS A 117 -2.36 0.56 -15.40
N PRO A 118 -2.74 0.14 -16.63
CA PRO A 118 -1.98 0.48 -17.84
C PRO A 118 -2.12 1.95 -18.27
N VAL A 119 -3.06 2.70 -17.71
CA VAL A 119 -3.32 4.10 -18.10
C VAL A 119 -2.42 5.07 -17.33
N GLY A 120 -2.44 4.99 -15.99
CA GLY A 120 -1.71 5.94 -15.13
C GLY A 120 -0.98 5.32 -13.94
N GLY A 121 -1.03 3.99 -13.77
CA GLY A 121 -0.46 3.33 -12.59
C GLY A 121 -1.21 3.59 -11.28
N ASP A 122 -2.40 4.21 -11.35
CA ASP A 122 -3.28 4.58 -10.24
C ASP A 122 -3.58 3.49 -9.21
N VAL A 123 -3.53 2.23 -9.66
CA VAL A 123 -3.75 1.05 -8.85
C VAL A 123 -2.60 0.08 -9.12
N VAL A 124 -1.99 -0.38 -8.05
CA VAL A 124 -0.95 -1.41 -8.04
C VAL A 124 -1.45 -2.56 -7.18
N TRP A 125 -1.34 -3.78 -7.66
CA TRP A 125 -1.92 -4.93 -6.98
C TRP A 125 -1.10 -6.20 -7.20
N TRP A 126 -1.04 -7.07 -6.19
CA TRP A 126 -0.34 -8.35 -6.28
C TRP A 126 -1.33 -9.50 -6.22
N ARG A 127 -1.17 -10.46 -7.14
CA ARG A 127 -2.03 -11.64 -7.19
C ARG A 127 -1.57 -12.68 -6.19
N ARG A 128 -2.42 -13.07 -5.25
CA ARG A 128 -2.06 -14.03 -4.19
C ARG A 128 -2.05 -15.48 -4.65
N HIS A 129 -3.01 -15.87 -5.50
CA HIS A 129 -3.11 -17.22 -6.04
C HIS A 129 -3.70 -17.21 -7.45
N VAL A 130 -3.43 -18.26 -8.23
CA VAL A 130 -3.81 -18.35 -9.66
C VAL A 130 -5.32 -18.39 -9.93
N GLY A 131 -6.14 -18.63 -8.90
CA GLY A 131 -7.60 -18.58 -8.97
C GLY A 131 -8.22 -17.22 -8.63
N GLN A 132 -7.43 -16.26 -8.13
CA GLN A 132 -7.94 -14.94 -7.76
C GLN A 132 -8.17 -14.10 -9.01
N ASP A 133 -9.38 -13.57 -9.18
CA ASP A 133 -9.67 -12.63 -10.26
C ASP A 133 -8.81 -11.36 -10.13
N ILE A 134 -8.31 -10.88 -11.26
CA ILE A 134 -7.55 -9.63 -11.31
C ILE A 134 -8.57 -8.49 -11.21
N PRO A 135 -8.46 -7.61 -10.18
CA PRO A 135 -9.40 -6.51 -10.04
C PRO A 135 -9.28 -5.52 -11.21
N ARG A 136 -10.32 -4.72 -11.40
CA ARG A 136 -10.26 -3.55 -12.28
C ARG A 136 -9.68 -2.35 -11.54
N CYS A 137 -9.01 -1.46 -12.26
CA CYS A 137 -8.62 -0.16 -11.75
C CYS A 137 -9.88 0.62 -11.37
N THR A 138 -9.97 1.11 -10.14
CA THR A 138 -11.12 1.86 -9.65
C THR A 138 -11.25 3.23 -10.31
N THR A 139 -10.16 3.88 -10.72
CA THR A 139 -10.21 5.14 -11.49
C THR A 139 -10.68 4.92 -12.93
N HIS A 140 -10.05 4.00 -13.66
CA HIS A 140 -10.17 3.91 -15.12
C HIS A 140 -11.13 2.80 -15.61
N GLY A 141 -11.59 1.92 -14.72
CA GLY A 141 -12.47 0.79 -15.05
C GLY A 141 -11.83 -0.32 -15.88
N VAL A 142 -10.53 -0.22 -16.20
CA VAL A 142 -9.79 -1.20 -17.01
C VAL A 142 -9.20 -2.33 -16.16
N THR A 143 -9.00 -3.51 -16.75
CA THR A 143 -8.31 -4.62 -16.10
C THR A 143 -6.83 -4.28 -15.91
N LEU A 144 -6.27 -4.60 -14.74
CA LEU A 144 -4.84 -4.39 -14.47
C LEU A 144 -3.99 -5.34 -15.33
N VAL A 145 -2.81 -4.87 -15.76
CA VAL A 145 -1.89 -5.64 -16.58
C VAL A 145 -0.69 -6.10 -15.76
N LYS A 146 -0.20 -7.31 -16.04
CA LYS A 146 0.99 -7.85 -15.36
C LYS A 146 2.23 -7.05 -15.74
N VAL A 147 3.08 -6.75 -14.76
CA VAL A 147 4.43 -6.19 -14.96
C VAL A 147 5.52 -7.24 -14.80
#